data_AF-A0A6V7KLI1-F1
#
_entry.id   AF-A0A6V7KLI1-F1
#
_cell.length_a   1.000
_cell.length_b   1.000
_cell.length_c   1.000
_cell.angle_alpha   90.00
_cell.angle_beta   90.00
_cell.angle_gamma   90.00
#
_symmetry.space_group_name_H-M   'P 1'
#
loop_
_entity.id
_entity.type
_entity.pdbx_description
1 polymer ?
#
loop_
_entity_poly.entity_id
_entity_poly.type
_entity_poly.pdbx_seq_one_letter_code
_entity_poly.pdbx_strand_id
1 'polypeptide(L)'
;YAEEAQHQYAKEPTTLKTGHFTQVVWRDSTELGVGMSRNRNGEVYVVCNYNPAGNFLGSFMENVLPPGGGAGSPSKSRSFTAKLGQAVDEHAWQQEALMVHNEYRRKHRVPDLRISGDLNAAAK
;
A
#
# COMPACT_ATOMS: atom_id res chain seq x y z
N TYR A 1 2.52 -7.12 -2.59
CA TYR A 1 1.35 -7.66 -3.30
C TYR A 1 1.31 -9.19 -3.43
N ALA A 2 2.41 -9.93 -3.22
CA ALA A 2 2.41 -11.40 -3.37
C ALA A 2 1.34 -12.14 -2.53
N GLU A 3 0.94 -11.57 -1.38
CA GLU A 3 -0.14 -12.07 -0.53
C GLU A 3 -1.50 -12.17 -1.25
N GLU A 4 -1.75 -11.39 -2.30
CA GLU A 4 -2.99 -11.45 -3.08
C GLU A 4 -3.25 -12.86 -3.62
N ALA A 5 -2.21 -13.56 -4.06
CA ALA A 5 -2.31 -14.92 -4.61
C ALA A 5 -2.82 -15.94 -3.57
N GLN A 6 -2.75 -15.59 -2.28
CA GLN A 6 -3.19 -16.42 -1.16
C GLN A 6 -4.49 -15.91 -0.53
N HIS A 7 -5.03 -14.79 -1.01
CA HIS A 7 -6.23 -14.17 -0.46
C HIS A 7 -7.50 -14.83 -1.01
N GLN A 8 -8.49 -15.03 -0.14
CA GLN A 8 -9.81 -15.55 -0.49
C GLN A 8 -10.82 -14.41 -0.42
N TYR A 9 -11.27 -13.93 -1.58
CA TYR A 9 -12.29 -12.89 -1.68
C TYR A 9 -13.66 -13.36 -1.21
N ALA A 10 -14.55 -12.40 -0.89
CA ALA A 10 -15.93 -12.64 -0.46
C ALA A 10 -16.06 -13.56 0.78
N LYS A 11 -15.02 -13.58 1.61
CA LYS A 11 -14.98 -14.35 2.85
C LYS A 11 -14.20 -13.60 3.92
N GLU A 12 -14.67 -13.68 5.16
CA GLU A 12 -13.94 -13.17 6.31
C GLU A 12 -12.70 -14.04 6.60
N PRO A 13 -11.50 -13.45 6.72
CA PRO A 13 -10.30 -14.20 7.02
C PRO A 13 -10.29 -14.64 8.49
N THR A 14 -9.89 -15.88 8.74
CA THR A 14 -9.66 -16.39 10.10
C THR A 14 -8.29 -15.98 10.66
N THR A 15 -7.38 -15.52 9.81
CA THR A 15 -6.03 -15.05 10.16
C THR A 15 -5.62 -13.88 9.25
N LEU A 16 -4.78 -12.97 9.73
CA LEU A 16 -4.29 -11.80 8.96
C LEU A 16 -3.06 -12.10 8.09
N LYS A 17 -2.92 -13.33 7.57
CA LYS A 17 -1.77 -13.72 6.73
C LYS A 17 -1.63 -12.89 5.44
N THR A 18 -2.74 -12.34 4.96
CA THR A 18 -2.79 -11.45 3.79
C THR A 18 -3.04 -9.99 4.19
N GLY A 19 -2.76 -9.66 5.45
CA GLY A 19 -3.11 -8.39 6.08
C GLY A 19 -2.42 -7.18 5.45
N HIS A 20 -1.21 -7.34 4.91
CA HIS A 20 -0.54 -6.23 4.22
C HIS A 20 -1.21 -5.95 2.88
N PHE A 21 -1.56 -7.00 2.12
CA PHE A 21 -2.37 -6.85 0.91
C PHE A 21 -3.72 -6.19 1.18
N THR A 22 -4.50 -6.72 2.13
CA THR A 22 -5.86 -6.24 2.39
C THR A 22 -5.88 -4.79 2.87
N GLN A 23 -4.86 -4.35 3.61
CA GLN A 23 -4.73 -2.95 4.01
C GLN A 23 -4.51 -2.01 2.81
N VAL A 24 -3.69 -2.41 1.83
CA VAL A 24 -3.42 -1.55 0.65
C VAL A 24 -4.68 -1.34 -0.17
N VAL A 25 -5.48 -2.39 -0.35
CA VAL A 25 -6.72 -2.35 -1.14
C VAL A 25 -7.96 -2.04 -0.32
N TRP A 26 -7.81 -1.68 0.96
CA TRP A 26 -8.93 -1.43 1.85
C TRP A 26 -9.77 -0.25 1.36
N ARG A 27 -10.98 -0.53 0.88
CA ARG A 27 -11.82 0.46 0.19
C ARG A 27 -12.04 1.74 0.99
N ASP A 28 -12.32 1.60 2.29
CA ASP A 28 -12.70 2.73 3.14
C ASP A 28 -11.49 3.55 3.61
N SER A 29 -10.25 3.08 3.42
CA SER A 29 -9.06 3.89 3.67
C SER A 29 -8.95 5.00 2.62
N THR A 30 -8.65 6.22 3.06
CA THR A 30 -8.64 7.42 2.22
C THR A 30 -7.28 8.11 2.18
N GLU A 31 -6.45 7.91 3.20
CA GLU A 31 -5.18 8.58 3.39
C GLU A 31 -4.05 7.58 3.59
N LEU A 32 -2.87 7.94 3.09
CA LEU A 32 -1.63 7.21 3.24
C LEU A 32 -0.56 8.13 3.82
N GLY A 33 0.15 7.65 4.84
CA GLY A 33 1.44 8.19 5.26
C GLY A 33 2.54 7.17 5.01
N VAL A 34 3.69 7.60 4.51
CA VAL A 34 4.83 6.71 4.26
C VAL A 34 6.12 7.31 4.84
N GLY A 35 6.82 6.50 5.61
CA GLY A 35 8.11 6.84 6.22
C GLY A 35 9.18 5.81 5.90
N MET A 36 10.42 6.26 5.81
CA MET A 36 11.60 5.41 5.66
C MET A 36 12.65 5.82 6.69
N SER A 37 13.17 4.84 7.43
CA SER A 37 14.27 5.02 8.37
C SER A 37 15.38 4.02 8.08
N ARG A 38 16.64 4.42 8.27
CA ARG A 38 17.81 3.56 8.10
C ARG A 38 18.59 3.49 9.39
N ASN A 39 18.85 2.28 9.88
CA ASN A 39 19.64 2.11 11.10
C ASN A 39 21.16 2.16 10.82
N ARG A 40 21.97 2.11 11.88
CA ARG A 40 23.45 2.15 11.79
C ARG A 40 24.05 0.97 11.05
N ASN A 41 23.36 -0.17 11.03
CA ASN A 41 23.78 -1.38 10.32
C ASN A 41 23.43 -1.31 8.82
N GLY A 42 22.74 -0.24 8.40
CA GLY A 42 22.32 -0.01 7.02
C GLY A 42 20.99 -0.66 6.66
N GLU A 43 20.29 -1.28 7.61
CA GLU A 43 18.95 -1.84 7.42
C GLU A 43 17.94 -0.72 7.23
N VAL A 44 17.04 -0.89 6.25
CA VAL A 44 16.02 0.09 5.89
C VAL A 44 14.66 -0.40 6.35
N TYR A 45 13.98 0.41 7.16
CA TYR A 45 12.62 0.20 7.63
C TYR A 45 11.69 1.12 6.85
N VAL A 46 10.61 0.56 6.31
CA VAL A 46 9.56 1.28 5.60
C VAL A 46 8.25 1.08 6.34
N VAL A 47 7.55 2.17 6.62
CA VAL A 47 6.27 2.17 7.33
C VAL A 47 5.22 2.84 6.46
N CYS A 48 4.06 2.20 6.31
CA CYS A 48 2.87 2.77 5.68
C CYS A 48 1.73 2.85 6.69
N ASN A 49 1.24 4.05 6.97
CA ASN A 49 0.10 4.31 7.84
C ASN A 49 -1.13 4.66 6.99
N TYR A 50 -2.30 4.16 7.37
CA TYR A 50 -3.54 4.34 6.63
C TYR A 50 -4.61 4.95 7.51
N ASN A 51 -5.42 5.86 6.95
CA ASN A 51 -6.56 6.44 7.66
C ASN A 51 -7.81 6.53 6.76
N PRO A 52 -8.98 6.04 7.20
CA PRO A 52 -9.17 5.10 8.33
C PRO A 52 -8.33 3.82 8.19
N ALA A 53 -8.01 3.20 9.33
CA ALA A 53 -7.32 1.92 9.35
C ALA A 53 -8.18 0.82 8.68
N GLY A 54 -7.52 -0.20 8.14
CA GLY A 54 -8.19 -1.35 7.54
C GLY A 54 -8.14 -2.59 8.42
N ASN A 55 -8.44 -3.74 7.81
CA ASN A 55 -8.35 -5.06 8.43
C ASN A 55 -9.26 -5.27 9.65
N PHE A 56 -10.39 -4.57 9.70
CA PHE A 56 -11.43 -4.80 10.70
C PHE A 56 -12.21 -6.08 10.36
N LEU A 57 -12.25 -7.02 11.31
CA LEU A 57 -13.05 -8.24 11.20
C LEU A 57 -14.53 -7.89 11.00
N GLY A 58 -15.19 -8.58 10.07
CA GLY A 58 -16.57 -8.33 9.68
C GLY A 58 -16.74 -7.27 8.59
N SER A 59 -15.66 -6.65 8.11
CA SER A 59 -15.70 -5.62 7.07
C SER A 59 -14.91 -5.99 5.81
N PHE A 60 -14.32 -7.19 5.73
CA PHE A 60 -13.44 -7.58 4.62
C PHE A 60 -14.20 -7.74 3.31
N MET A 61 -15.40 -8.34 3.35
CA MET A 61 -16.18 -8.60 2.13
C MET A 61 -16.55 -7.31 1.39
N GLU A 62 -16.75 -6.22 2.11
CA GLU A 62 -17.05 -4.92 1.52
C GLU A 62 -15.78 -4.18 1.10
N ASN A 63 -14.71 -4.32 1.87
CA ASN A 63 -13.50 -3.53 1.71
C ASN A 63 -12.43 -4.13 0.80
N VAL A 64 -12.45 -5.44 0.56
CA VAL A 64 -11.44 -6.16 -0.23
C VAL A 64 -12.10 -6.80 -1.44
N LEU A 65 -12.20 -6.02 -2.51
CA LEU A 65 -12.88 -6.43 -3.74
C LEU A 65 -11.95 -7.26 -4.65
N PRO A 66 -12.48 -8.26 -5.38
CA PRO A 66 -11.68 -8.98 -6.37
C PRO A 66 -11.28 -8.07 -7.54
N PRO A 67 -10.12 -8.31 -8.18
CA PRO A 67 -9.69 -7.54 -9.34
C PRO A 67 -10.73 -7.63 -10.47
N GLY A 68 -10.90 -6.53 -11.21
CA GLY A 68 -11.93 -6.44 -12.25
C GLY A 68 -11.48 -7.19 -13.48
N GLY A 69 -12.38 -7.89 -14.17
CA GLY A 69 -12.10 -8.65 -15.40
C GLY A 69 -11.66 -7.81 -16.62
N GLY A 70 -11.06 -6.63 -16.41
CA GLY A 70 -10.36 -5.84 -17.42
C GLY A 70 -8.86 -5.89 -17.14
N ALA A 71 -8.13 -6.60 -17.99
CA ALA A 71 -6.68 -6.75 -17.92
C ALA A 71 -5.97 -5.39 -18.03
N GLY A 72 -5.71 -4.76 -16.89
CA GLY A 72 -4.63 -3.81 -16.70
C GLY A 72 -3.50 -4.52 -15.97
N SER A 73 -2.75 -5.38 -16.68
CA SER A 73 -1.47 -5.88 -16.18
C SER A 73 -0.65 -4.69 -15.67
N PRO A 74 0.02 -4.77 -14.49
CA PRO A 74 0.95 -3.72 -14.08
C PRO A 74 1.93 -3.44 -15.23
N SER A 75 1.90 -2.22 -15.75
CA SER A 75 2.89 -1.76 -16.70
C SER A 75 4.24 -1.79 -15.99
N LYS A 76 5.10 -2.72 -16.44
CA LYS A 76 6.55 -2.84 -16.21
C LYS A 76 7.04 -2.27 -14.88
N SER A 77 7.50 -3.17 -14.00
CA SER A 77 8.44 -2.86 -12.90
C SER A 77 9.35 -1.69 -13.26
N ARG A 78 9.04 -0.50 -12.75
CA ARG A 78 9.95 0.63 -12.84
C ARG A 78 10.98 0.35 -11.77
N SER A 79 12.11 -0.18 -12.20
CA SER A 79 13.28 -0.33 -11.35
C SER A 79 13.59 1.03 -10.73
N PHE A 80 13.53 1.12 -9.41
CA PHE A 80 14.21 2.17 -8.68
C PHE A 80 15.70 2.03 -8.99
N THR A 81 16.19 2.73 -10.01
CA THR A 81 17.61 3.10 -10.03
C THR A 81 17.75 4.17 -8.96
N ALA A 82 17.89 3.75 -7.71
CA ALA A 82 18.49 4.59 -6.70
C ALA A 82 19.87 4.96 -7.26
N LYS A 83 20.00 6.19 -7.77
CA LYS A 83 21.32 6.73 -8.12
C LYS A 83 22.10 6.78 -6.81
N LEU A 84 23.11 5.93 -6.72
CA LEU A 84 24.03 5.88 -5.60
C LEU A 84 24.59 7.29 -5.32
N GLY A 85 24.24 7.87 -4.17
CA GLY A 85 24.82 9.13 -3.70
C GLY A 85 23.96 10.39 -3.82
N GLN A 86 22.71 10.33 -4.31
CA GLN A 86 21.77 11.45 -4.15
C GLN A 86 20.92 11.24 -2.90
N ALA A 87 20.76 12.30 -2.10
CA ALA A 87 19.74 12.35 -1.06
C ALA A 87 18.40 11.97 -1.71
N VAL A 88 17.77 10.92 -1.21
CA VAL A 88 16.45 10.53 -1.68
C VAL A 88 15.54 11.71 -1.38
N ASP A 89 15.01 12.33 -2.43
CA ASP A 89 13.94 13.30 -2.26
C ASP A 89 12.76 12.55 -1.65
N GLU A 90 12.59 12.74 -0.35
CA GLU A 90 11.60 12.05 0.45
C GLU A 90 10.18 12.30 -0.10
N HIS A 91 9.93 13.50 -0.62
CA HIS A 91 8.64 13.84 -1.21
C HIS A 91 8.41 13.05 -2.50
N ALA A 92 9.41 13.00 -3.39
CA ALA A 92 9.31 12.21 -4.61
C ALA A 92 9.08 10.72 -4.32
N TRP A 93 9.76 10.19 -3.30
CA TRP A 93 9.58 8.82 -2.87
C TRP A 93 8.19 8.55 -2.28
N GLN A 94 7.67 9.45 -1.43
CA GLN A 94 6.30 9.36 -0.90
C GLN A 94 5.25 9.39 -2.02
N GLN A 95 5.44 10.22 -3.03
CA GLN A 95 4.55 10.29 -4.19
C GLN A 95 4.59 9.02 -5.04
N GLU A 96 5.77 8.43 -5.23
CA GLU A 96 5.91 7.16 -5.93
C GLU A 96 5.25 6.01 -5.15
N ALA A 97 5.44 5.97 -3.83
CA ALA A 97 4.74 5.02 -2.97
C ALA A 97 3.21 5.17 -3.13
N LEU A 98 2.67 6.40 -3.06
CA LEU A 98 1.25 6.66 -3.29
C LEU A 98 0.79 6.16 -4.67
N MET A 99 1.55 6.47 -5.72
CA MET A 99 1.23 6.09 -7.10
C MET A 99 1.10 4.58 -7.24
N VAL A 100 2.04 3.82 -6.68
CA VAL A 100 2.02 2.35 -6.72
C VAL A 100 0.84 1.78 -5.93
N HIS A 101 0.53 2.34 -4.76
CA HIS A 101 -0.66 1.94 -4.00
C HIS A 101 -1.94 2.18 -4.79
N ASN A 102 -2.08 3.35 -5.42
CA ASN A 102 -3.26 3.72 -6.20
C ASN A 102 -3.39 2.91 -7.49
N GLU A 103 -2.29 2.60 -8.19
CA GLU A 103 -2.34 1.68 -9.33
C GLU A 103 -2.96 0.33 -8.93
N TYR A 104 -2.54 -0.17 -7.77
CA TYR A 104 -3.05 -1.44 -7.27
C TYR A 104 -4.52 -1.32 -6.85
N ARG A 105 -4.89 -0.29 -6.08
CA ARG A 105 -6.27 -0.01 -5.66
C ARG A 105 -7.25 0.08 -6.84
N ARG A 106 -6.85 0.71 -7.95
CA ARG A 106 -7.67 0.79 -9.17
C ARG A 106 -7.96 -0.59 -9.78
N LYS A 107 -7.04 -1.56 -9.70
CA LYS A 107 -7.28 -2.94 -10.17
C LYS A 107 -8.42 -3.60 -9.39
N HIS A 108 -8.52 -3.27 -8.09
CA HIS A 108 -9.58 -3.71 -7.20
C HIS A 108 -10.81 -2.80 -7.22
N ARG A 109 -10.84 -1.76 -8.07
CA ARG A 109 -11.94 -0.79 -8.20
C ARG A 109 -12.26 -0.06 -6.88
N VAL A 110 -11.25 0.13 -6.03
CA VAL A 110 -11.40 0.93 -4.81
C VAL A 110 -10.83 2.34 -5.02
N PRO A 111 -11.36 3.37 -4.34
CA PRO A 111 -10.94 4.76 -4.52
C PRO A 111 -9.46 4.97 -4.22
N ASP A 112 -8.85 5.96 -4.88
CA ASP A 112 -7.46 6.35 -4.66
C ASP A 112 -7.25 6.93 -3.24
N LEU A 113 -6.07 6.66 -2.67
CA LEU A 113 -5.56 7.32 -1.47
C LEU A 113 -4.99 8.70 -1.81
N ARG A 114 -4.91 9.56 -0.79
CA ARG A 114 -4.13 10.81 -0.80
C ARG A 114 -3.00 10.75 0.23
N ILE A 115 -1.88 11.43 -0.04
CA ILE A 115 -0.82 11.60 0.96
C ILE A 115 -1.34 12.46 2.11
N SER A 116 -1.05 12.06 3.35
CA SER A 116 -1.27 12.84 4.56
C SER A 116 0.08 13.21 5.21
N GLY A 117 0.31 14.52 5.36
CA GLY A 117 1.52 15.04 6.03
C GLY A 117 1.62 14.59 7.49
N ASP A 118 0.49 14.51 8.19
CA ASP A 118 0.43 14.08 9.59
C ASP A 118 0.79 12.60 9.73
N LEU A 119 0.28 11.75 8.83
CA LEU A 119 0.63 10.33 8.82
C LEU A 119 2.07 10.08 8.38
N ASN A 120 2.62 10.92 7.48
CA ASN A 120 4.04 10.88 7.13
C ASN A 120 4.92 11.19 8.36
N ALA A 121 4.55 12.21 9.14
CA ALA A 121 5.28 12.57 10.35
C ALA A 121 5.23 11.44 11.40
N ALA A 122 4.09 10.77 11.52
CA ALA A 122 3.91 9.61 12.41
C ALA A 122 4.61 8.32 11.93
N ALA A 123 5.11 8.28 10.68
CA ALA A 123 5.76 7.12 10.10
C ALA A 123 7.31 7.17 10.18
N LYS A 124 7.88 8.24 10.74
CA LYS A 124 9.34 8.47 10.86
C LYS A 124 9.93 7.96 12.16
#